data_AF-A0A7D5MWA1-F1
#
_entry.id   AF-A0A7D5MWA1-F1
#
_cell.length_a   1.000
_cell.length_b   1.000
_cell.length_c   1.000
_cell.angle_alpha   90.00
_cell.angle_beta   90.00
_cell.angle_gamma   90.00
#
_symmetry.space_group_name_H-M   'P 1'
#
loop_
_entity.id
_entity.type
_entity.pdbx_description
1 polymer ?
#
loop_
_entity_poly.entity_id
_entity_poly.type
_entity_poly.pdbx_seq_one_letter_code
_entity_poly.pdbx_strand_id
1 'polypeptide(L)'
;MQARGELDEALRIRREEELPVYERLGDVRSRAVTMGQIATMLSRMGDVDEAIRLRRDEVLPALISLGDADEIVNSRAWLASYLLDRGSEADCQEVRELLCSALTDARRMKISVAQEIEGSWQTTASPAIRVVSDRYES
;
A
#
# COMPACT_ATOMS: atom_id res chain seq x y z
N MET A 1 6.52 -19.51 -16.72
CA MET A 1 7.44 -18.38 -16.95
C MET A 1 6.76 -17.15 -17.59
N GLN A 2 5.51 -17.23 -18.09
CA GLN A 2 4.81 -16.08 -18.70
C GLN A 2 4.50 -14.93 -17.72
N ALA A 3 4.06 -15.23 -16.50
CA ALA A 3 3.66 -14.20 -15.53
C ALA A 3 4.78 -13.19 -15.19
N ARG A 4 6.05 -13.59 -15.22
CA ARG A 4 7.17 -12.68 -14.96
C ARG A 4 7.40 -11.72 -16.15
N GLY A 5 7.34 -12.24 -17.37
CA GLY A 5 7.45 -11.41 -18.58
C GLY A 5 6.30 -10.41 -18.74
N GLU A 6 5.08 -10.79 -18.34
CA GLU A 6 3.93 -9.88 -18.31
C GLU A 6 4.08 -8.77 -17.25
N LEU A 7 4.65 -9.09 -16.09
CA LEU A 7 4.94 -8.10 -15.04
C LEU A 7 6.08 -7.16 -15.46
N ASP A 8 7.12 -7.66 -16.11
CA ASP A 8 8.22 -6.84 -16.63
C ASP A 8 7.72 -5.85 -17.69
N GLU A 9 6.87 -6.30 -18.63
CA GLU A 9 6.29 -5.43 -19.65
C GLU A 9 5.32 -4.41 -19.04
N ALA A 10 4.50 -4.83 -18.07
CA ALA A 10 3.60 -3.93 -17.36
C ALA A 10 4.35 -2.87 -16.53
N LEU A 11 5.52 -3.20 -15.98
CA LEU A 11 6.41 -2.25 -15.32
C LEU A 11 7.01 -1.26 -16.32
N ARG A 12 7.47 -1.75 -17.48
CA ARG A 12 8.04 -0.93 -18.56
C ARG A 12 7.03 0.10 -19.04
N ILE A 13 5.82 -0.33 -19.41
CA ILE A 13 4.75 0.57 -19.90
C ILE A 13 4.44 1.65 -18.85
N ARG A 14 4.28 1.26 -17.57
CA ARG A 14 3.97 2.24 -16.52
C ARG A 14 5.08 3.26 -16.30
N ARG A 15 6.34 2.82 -16.30
CA ARG A 15 7.49 3.69 -16.03
C ARG A 15 7.86 4.59 -17.21
N GLU A 16 7.83 4.04 -18.41
CA GLU A 16 8.35 4.71 -19.61
C GLU A 16 7.26 5.41 -20.42
N GLU A 17 5.99 5.00 -20.28
CA GLU A 17 4.89 5.53 -21.09
C GLU A 17 3.85 6.27 -20.23
N GLU A 18 3.32 5.66 -19.17
CA GLU A 18 2.25 6.29 -18.37
C GLU A 18 2.76 7.42 -17.45
N LEU A 19 3.80 7.16 -16.64
CA LEU A 19 4.34 8.17 -15.71
C LEU A 19 4.73 9.48 -16.40
N PRO A 20 5.47 9.48 -17.53
CA PRO A 20 5.82 10.72 -18.21
C PRO A 20 4.60 11.49 -18.73
N VAL A 21 3.52 10.81 -19.08
CA VAL A 21 2.26 11.46 -19.49
C VAL A 21 1.63 12.17 -18.30
N TYR A 22 1.48 11.50 -17.15
CA TYR A 22 0.91 12.13 -15.96
C TYR A 22 1.77 13.27 -15.42
N GLU A 23 3.09 13.14 -15.48
CA GLU A 23 4.02 14.20 -15.09
C GLU A 23 3.91 15.42 -16.00
N ARG A 24 3.83 15.22 -17.33
CA ARG A 24 3.64 16.32 -18.28
C ARG A 24 2.28 17.01 -18.12
N LEU A 25 1.25 16.27 -17.72
CA LEU A 25 -0.08 16.80 -17.45
C LEU A 25 -0.20 17.45 -16.07
N GLY A 26 0.79 17.27 -15.20
CA GLY A 26 0.71 17.69 -13.79
C GLY A 26 -0.34 16.90 -12.99
N ASP A 27 -0.73 15.72 -13.45
CA ASP A 27 -1.71 14.88 -12.77
C ASP A 27 -1.05 14.08 -11.63
N VAL A 28 -0.95 14.74 -10.48
CA VAL A 28 -0.33 14.19 -9.27
C VAL A 28 -1.08 12.94 -8.79
N ARG A 29 -2.41 12.88 -8.95
CA ARG A 29 -3.21 11.75 -8.48
C ARG A 29 -2.93 10.51 -9.32
N SER A 30 -3.04 10.62 -10.64
CA SER A 30 -2.79 9.50 -11.54
C SER A 30 -1.33 9.04 -11.48
N ARG A 31 -0.38 9.96 -11.29
CA ARG A 31 1.02 9.62 -10.98
C ARG A 31 1.12 8.75 -9.72
N ALA A 32 0.54 9.20 -8.60
CA ALA A 32 0.60 8.47 -7.33
C ALA A 32 -0.04 7.08 -7.41
N VAL A 33 -1.20 6.96 -8.07
CA VAL A 33 -1.88 5.67 -8.28
C VAL A 33 -1.01 4.72 -9.13
N THR A 34 -0.43 5.22 -10.22
CA THR A 34 0.45 4.44 -11.11
C THR A 34 1.68 3.93 -10.36
N MET A 35 2.27 4.80 -9.52
CA MET A 35 3.35 4.43 -8.62
C MET A 35 2.95 3.33 -7.63
N GLY A 36 1.74 3.40 -7.04
CA GLY A 36 1.21 2.32 -6.20
C GLY A 36 1.05 0.97 -6.92
N GLN A 37 0.69 1.01 -8.21
CA GLN A 37 0.61 -0.20 -9.04
C GLN A 37 2.00 -0.77 -9.35
N ILE A 38 3.00 0.08 -9.61
CA ILE A 38 4.40 -0.33 -9.75
C ILE A 38 4.89 -1.04 -8.48
N ALA A 39 4.63 -0.47 -7.29
CA ALA A 39 4.98 -1.11 -6.01
C ALA A 39 4.33 -2.51 -5.88
N THR A 40 3.08 -2.66 -6.28
CA THR A 40 2.38 -3.95 -6.26
C THR A 40 3.05 -4.99 -7.17
N MET A 41 3.49 -4.58 -8.36
CA MET A 41 4.19 -5.48 -9.29
C MET A 41 5.58 -5.87 -8.79
N LEU A 42 6.32 -4.93 -8.20
CA LEU A 42 7.64 -5.18 -7.60
C LEU A 42 7.56 -6.20 -6.46
N SER A 43 6.60 -6.02 -5.54
CA SER A 43 6.34 -7.00 -4.48
C SER A 43 6.04 -8.40 -5.04
N ARG A 44 5.21 -8.52 -6.08
CA ARG A 44 4.92 -9.80 -6.77
C ARG A 44 6.14 -10.43 -7.44
N MET A 45 7.14 -9.64 -7.79
CA MET A 45 8.41 -10.10 -8.34
C MET A 45 9.45 -10.44 -7.26
N GLY A 46 9.12 -10.21 -5.99
CA GLY A 46 9.99 -10.44 -4.83
C GLY A 46 10.81 -9.22 -4.40
N ASP A 47 10.66 -8.08 -5.07
CA ASP A 47 11.35 -6.82 -4.72
C ASP A 47 10.51 -5.99 -3.74
N VAL A 48 10.33 -6.55 -2.54
CA VAL A 48 9.45 -6.00 -1.49
C VAL A 48 10.04 -4.70 -0.92
N ASP A 49 11.37 -4.58 -0.82
CA ASP A 49 12.02 -3.37 -0.31
C ASP A 49 11.80 -2.16 -1.22
N GLU A 50 11.90 -2.34 -2.54
CA GLU A 50 11.60 -1.29 -3.49
C GLU A 50 10.11 -0.92 -3.46
N ALA A 51 9.21 -1.90 -3.31
CA ALA A 51 7.78 -1.67 -3.16
C ALA A 51 7.45 -0.83 -1.91
N ILE A 52 8.09 -1.12 -0.78
CA ILE A 52 8.00 -0.35 0.47
C ILE A 52 8.46 1.08 0.25
N ARG A 53 9.67 1.26 -0.30
CA ARG A 53 10.27 2.58 -0.55
C ARG A 53 9.35 3.45 -1.40
N LEU A 54 8.91 2.91 -2.53
CA LEU A 54 8.09 3.65 -3.50
C LEU A 54 6.74 4.04 -2.90
N ARG A 55 6.13 3.17 -2.10
CA ARG A 55 4.87 3.48 -1.43
C ARG A 55 5.03 4.51 -0.29
N ARG A 56 6.11 4.40 0.49
CA ARG A 56 6.40 5.28 1.64
C ARG A 56 6.80 6.68 1.23
N ASP A 57 7.69 6.79 0.26
CA ASP A 57 8.40 8.04 -0.03
C ASP A 57 7.71 8.85 -1.14
N GLU A 58 6.97 8.18 -2.04
CA GLU A 58 6.38 8.84 -3.20
C GLU A 58 4.84 8.81 -3.17
N VAL A 59 4.24 7.61 -3.01
CA VAL A 59 2.78 7.45 -3.13
C VAL A 59 2.06 8.10 -1.95
N LEU A 60 2.41 7.72 -0.73
CA LEU A 60 1.69 8.15 0.47
C LEU A 60 1.75 9.68 0.67
N PRO A 61 2.91 10.36 0.54
CA PRO A 61 2.99 11.82 0.67
C PRO A 61 2.20 12.58 -0.41
N ALA A 62 2.20 12.06 -1.64
CA ALA A 62 1.44 12.66 -2.74
C ALA A 62 -0.07 12.57 -2.48
N LEU A 63 -0.56 11.40 -2.05
CA LEU A 63 -1.98 11.21 -1.72
C LEU A 63 -2.41 12.05 -0.51
N ILE A 64 -1.57 12.16 0.52
CA ILE A 64 -1.80 13.04 1.68
C ILE A 64 -1.95 14.50 1.22
N SER A 65 -1.07 14.95 0.33
CA SER A 65 -1.10 16.32 -0.20
C SER A 65 -2.35 16.59 -1.04
N LEU A 66 -2.91 15.56 -1.69
CA LEU A 66 -4.16 15.63 -2.45
C LEU A 66 -5.41 15.53 -1.57
N GLY A 67 -5.28 15.06 -0.33
CA GLY A 67 -6.41 14.83 0.57
C GLY A 67 -7.31 13.66 0.15
N ASP A 68 -6.82 12.75 -0.70
CA ASP A 68 -7.57 11.58 -1.17
C ASP A 68 -7.57 10.49 -0.08
N ALA A 69 -8.45 10.67 0.90
CA ALA A 69 -8.42 9.87 2.11
C ALA A 69 -8.73 8.38 1.89
N ASP A 70 -9.54 8.05 0.89
CA ASP A 70 -9.81 6.65 0.52
C ASP A 70 -8.51 5.98 0.05
N GLU A 71 -7.78 6.65 -0.85
CA GLU A 71 -6.54 6.11 -1.38
C GLU A 71 -5.40 6.15 -0.33
N ILE A 72 -5.43 7.11 0.60
CA ILE A 72 -4.49 7.15 1.74
C ILE A 72 -4.68 5.92 2.64
N VAL A 73 -5.93 5.59 3.01
CA VAL A 73 -6.24 4.41 3.84
C VAL A 73 -5.74 3.15 3.15
N ASN A 74 -6.06 3.00 1.87
CA ASN A 74 -5.62 1.86 1.07
C ASN A 74 -4.08 1.78 0.98
N SER A 75 -3.42 2.91 0.73
CA SER A 75 -1.95 2.95 0.63
C SER A 75 -1.25 2.61 1.95
N ARG A 76 -1.76 3.07 3.09
CA ARG A 76 -1.21 2.66 4.40
C ARG A 76 -1.39 1.17 4.65
N ALA A 77 -2.54 0.62 4.26
CA ALA A 77 -2.78 -0.81 4.36
C ALA A 77 -1.76 -1.57 3.50
N TRP A 78 -1.63 -1.29 2.20
CA TRP A 78 -0.62 -1.96 1.37
C TRP A 78 0.81 -1.85 1.89
N LEU A 79 1.21 -0.70 2.44
CA LEU A 79 2.54 -0.54 3.05
C LEU A 79 2.73 -1.47 4.24
N ALA A 80 1.73 -1.57 5.12
CA ALA A 80 1.74 -2.52 6.23
C ALA A 80 1.84 -3.97 5.74
N SER A 81 1.17 -4.34 4.65
CA SER A 81 1.29 -5.69 4.06
C SER A 81 2.70 -5.97 3.62
N TYR A 82 3.33 -5.05 2.88
CA TYR A 82 4.69 -5.26 2.37
C TYR A 82 5.72 -5.37 3.51
N LEU A 83 5.55 -4.57 4.56
CA LEU A 83 6.39 -4.65 5.76
C LEU A 83 6.24 -6.01 6.47
N LEU A 84 5.03 -6.58 6.50
CA LEU A 84 4.80 -7.92 7.02
C LEU A 84 5.40 -9.02 6.14
N ASP A 85 5.29 -8.88 4.82
CA ASP A 85 5.90 -9.80 3.85
C ASP A 85 7.43 -9.81 3.97
N ARG A 86 8.03 -8.66 4.29
CA ARG A 86 9.47 -8.55 4.58
C ARG A 86 9.86 -9.27 5.87
N GLY A 87 8.96 -9.37 6.85
CA GLY A 87 9.12 -10.19 8.06
C GLY A 87 10.18 -9.67 9.05
N SER A 88 10.55 -8.40 8.99
CA SER A 88 11.52 -7.79 9.91
C SER A 88 10.86 -7.34 11.22
N GLU A 89 11.47 -7.66 12.36
CA GLU A 89 10.98 -7.21 13.67
C GLU A 89 11.01 -5.68 13.82
N ALA A 90 11.92 -5.00 13.11
CA ALA A 90 12.00 -3.54 13.10
C ALA A 90 10.73 -2.88 12.55
N ASP A 91 9.96 -3.61 11.74
CA ASP A 91 8.78 -3.10 11.06
C ASP A 91 7.52 -3.18 11.93
N CYS A 92 7.54 -3.96 13.01
CA CYS A 92 6.37 -4.19 13.86
C CYS A 92 5.73 -2.89 14.37
N GLN A 93 6.56 -1.92 14.76
CA GLN A 93 6.08 -0.64 15.26
C GLN A 93 5.45 0.21 14.15
N GLU A 94 6.07 0.23 12.98
CA GLU A 94 5.56 0.96 11.81
C GLU A 94 4.27 0.34 11.28
N VAL A 95 4.21 -0.99 11.16
CA VAL A 95 3.00 -1.73 10.80
C VAL A 95 1.85 -1.36 11.74
N ARG A 96 2.10 -1.36 13.05
CA ARG A 96 1.08 -1.01 14.05
C ARG A 96 0.56 0.42 13.86
N GLU A 97 1.46 1.39 13.65
CA GLU A 97 1.08 2.79 13.43
C GLU A 97 0.24 2.95 12.15
N LEU A 98 0.68 2.37 11.04
CA LEU A 98 -0.01 2.43 9.76
C LEU A 98 -1.42 1.84 9.84
N LEU A 99 -1.56 0.67 10.48
CA LEU A 99 -2.85 0.01 10.65
C LEU A 99 -3.78 0.82 11.57
N CYS A 100 -3.28 1.32 12.71
CA CYS A 100 -4.08 2.16 13.61
C CYS A 100 -4.60 3.42 12.90
N SER A 101 -3.75 4.11 12.13
CA SER A 101 -4.15 5.29 11.37
C SER A 101 -5.16 4.95 10.27
N ALA A 102 -4.92 3.89 9.49
CA ALA A 102 -5.81 3.47 8.42
C ALA A 102 -7.23 3.12 8.95
N LEU A 103 -7.32 2.36 10.05
CA LEU A 103 -8.60 1.99 10.65
C LEU A 103 -9.34 3.19 11.25
N THR A 104 -8.61 4.12 11.88
CA THR A 104 -9.20 5.34 12.44
C THR A 104 -9.82 6.20 11.35
N ASP A 105 -9.09 6.41 10.25
CA ASP A 105 -9.56 7.22 9.12
C ASP A 105 -10.73 6.53 8.40
N ALA A 106 -10.63 5.22 8.16
CA ALA A 106 -11.71 4.45 7.53
C ALA A 106 -13.04 4.53 8.31
N ARG A 107 -12.97 4.44 9.65
CA ARG A 107 -14.14 4.57 10.54
C ARG A 107 -14.71 5.98 10.53
N ARG A 108 -13.85 7.01 10.61
CA ARG A 108 -14.27 8.42 10.54
C ARG A 108 -15.03 8.71 9.24
N MET A 109 -14.61 8.08 8.16
CA MET A 109 -15.10 8.36 6.81
C MET A 109 -16.17 7.38 6.34
N LYS A 110 -16.50 6.37 7.17
CA LYS A 110 -17.49 5.31 6.87
C LYS A 110 -17.18 4.56 5.56
N ILE A 111 -15.89 4.36 5.27
CA ILE A 111 -15.42 3.68 4.07
C ILE A 111 -15.61 2.16 4.24
N SER A 112 -16.35 1.52 3.33
CA SER A 112 -16.68 0.08 3.41
C SER A 112 -15.47 -0.85 3.22
N VAL A 113 -14.38 -0.34 2.64
CA VAL A 113 -13.13 -1.07 2.34
C VAL A 113 -12.41 -1.57 3.62
N ALA A 114 -12.72 -1.00 4.80
CA ALA A 114 -12.21 -1.52 6.06
C ALA A 114 -12.51 -3.02 6.27
N GLN A 115 -13.66 -3.51 5.79
CA GLN A 115 -14.09 -4.90 5.98
C GLN A 115 -13.37 -5.90 5.06
N GLU A 116 -13.09 -5.52 3.81
CA GLU A 116 -12.32 -6.37 2.86
C GLU A 116 -10.82 -6.40 3.20
N ILE A 117 -10.32 -5.25 3.65
CA ILE A 117 -9.01 -5.12 4.27
C ILE A 117 -9.01 -6.06 5.47
N GLU A 118 -9.81 -5.85 6.52
CA GLU A 118 -9.89 -6.68 7.75
C GLU A 118 -9.98 -8.20 7.48
N GLY A 119 -10.81 -8.63 6.52
CA GLY A 119 -10.95 -10.03 6.16
C GLY A 119 -9.67 -10.68 5.62
N SER A 120 -8.84 -9.91 4.90
CA SER A 120 -7.56 -10.38 4.37
C SER A 120 -6.46 -10.40 5.43
N TRP A 121 -6.42 -9.44 6.38
CA TRP A 121 -5.41 -9.44 7.46
C TRP A 121 -5.63 -10.55 8.49
N GLN A 122 -6.88 -10.92 8.76
CA GLN A 122 -7.18 -11.98 9.73
C GLN A 122 -6.75 -13.36 9.26
N THR A 123 -6.62 -13.59 7.95
CA THR A 123 -6.24 -14.90 7.41
C THR A 123 -4.74 -15.09 7.22
N THR A 124 -3.97 -14.01 7.03
CA THR A 124 -2.52 -14.06 6.77
C THR A 124 -1.63 -13.51 7.89
N ALA A 125 -2.18 -12.86 8.92
CA ALA A 125 -1.36 -12.23 9.95
C ALA A 125 -0.82 -13.20 11.03
N SER A 126 0.49 -13.09 11.26
CA SER A 126 1.21 -13.66 12.41
C SER A 126 0.57 -13.24 13.76
N PRO A 127 0.68 -14.04 14.84
CA PRO A 127 0.04 -13.78 16.15
C PRO A 127 0.28 -12.38 16.75
N ALA A 128 1.36 -11.70 16.35
CA ALA A 128 1.69 -10.35 16.77
C ALA A 128 0.64 -9.29 16.41
N ILE A 129 -0.16 -9.50 15.35
CA ILE A 129 -1.18 -8.53 14.89
C ILE A 129 -2.55 -8.80 15.52
N ARG A 130 -2.82 -10.05 15.93
CA ARG A 130 -4.08 -10.44 16.59
C ARG A 130 -4.33 -9.64 17.88
N VAL A 131 -3.26 -9.26 18.58
CA VAL A 131 -3.29 -8.40 19.78
C VAL A 131 -3.78 -6.99 19.48
N VAL A 132 -3.59 -6.49 18.26
CA VAL A 132 -4.08 -5.16 17.84
C VAL A 132 -5.58 -5.21 17.58
N SER A 133 -6.12 -6.33 17.06
CA SER A 133 -7.57 -6.54 16.91
C SER A 133 -8.29 -6.58 18.25
N ASP A 134 -7.79 -7.40 19.19
CA ASP A 134 -8.45 -7.66 20.48
C ASP A 134 -8.53 -6.43 21.40
N ARG A 135 -7.64 -5.44 21.24
CA ARG A 135 -7.64 -4.20 22.04
C ARG A 135 -8.65 -3.14 21.58
N TYR A 136 -9.25 -3.30 20.40
CA TYR A 136 -10.20 -2.34 19.84
C TYR A 136 -11.65 -2.86 19.82
N GLU A 137 -11.89 -4.11 20.25
CA GLU A 137 -13.22 -4.70 20.44
C GLU A 137 -13.72 -4.64 21.90
N SER A 138 -12.96 -4.00 22.81
CA SER A 138 -13.33 -3.78 24.23
C SER A 138 -13.67 -2.32 24.52
#